data_AF-R7T8R5-F1
#
_entry.id   AF-R7T8R5-F1
#
_cell.length_a   1.000
_cell.length_b   1.000
_cell.length_c   1.000
_cell.angle_alpha   90.00
_cell.angle_beta   90.00
_cell.angle_gamma   90.00
#
_symmetry.space_group_name_H-M   'P 1'
#
loop_
_entity.id
_entity.type
_entity.pdbx_description
1 polymer ?
#
loop_
_entity_poly.entity_id
_entity_poly.type
_entity_poly.pdbx_seq_one_letter_code
_entity_poly.pdbx_strand_id
1 'polypeptide(L)'
;MVTVLQMAEEKVEQMVEEEVEEKVEQMVEEEVEEKVEQMAVVNTVELVVVEEVTTEVLAVEQEVTEVEEKTFEEVMDEEEVELAFLDDIVTAATPIEKALDLFAQPDEGMSEIIGGKCKKKPQRPCPFCGTSIGGGKLKRHITRKHRDRTEVKEALGLSSKEQAKHFAQWRSEAIYNHNIKEISTTAGPSNLLRERRGRSKDIRMCSGCKRFLSSKGYHKHRRTCGPSADALKPWMLCGAPADEDFTRQILSKFRDGECGRICRSDPLVLK
;
A
#
# COMPACT_ATOMS: atom_id res chain seq x y z
N MET A 1 59.95 40.84 24.92
CA MET A 1 58.64 41.52 24.81
C MET A 1 57.72 40.81 23.83
N VAL A 2 58.17 40.46 22.62
CA VAL A 2 57.35 39.74 21.61
C VAL A 2 56.81 38.39 22.11
N THR A 3 57.61 37.61 22.86
CA THR A 3 57.20 36.30 23.38
C THR A 3 56.12 36.35 24.47
N VAL A 4 56.06 37.44 25.24
CA VAL A 4 55.07 37.59 26.32
C VAL A 4 53.69 37.92 25.74
N LEU A 5 53.65 38.64 24.62
CA LEU A 5 52.39 38.95 23.93
C LEU A 5 51.81 37.71 23.24
N GLN A 6 52.65 36.89 22.59
CA GLN A 6 52.21 35.64 21.98
C GLN A 6 51.61 34.66 22.99
N MET A 7 52.24 34.51 24.17
CA MET A 7 51.69 33.66 25.24
C MET A 7 50.40 34.22 25.84
N ALA A 8 50.19 35.54 25.78
CA ALA A 8 48.95 36.16 26.24
C ALA A 8 47.81 35.97 25.23
N GLU A 9 48.10 36.05 23.93
CA GLU A 9 47.14 35.81 22.85
C GLU A 9 46.66 34.35 22.85
N GLU A 10 47.59 33.38 22.93
CA GLU A 10 47.25 31.95 22.98
C GLU A 10 46.41 31.59 24.20
N LYS A 11 46.69 32.23 25.35
CA LYS A 11 45.91 32.02 26.57
C LYS A 11 44.50 32.60 26.47
N VAL A 12 44.34 33.74 25.79
CA VAL A 12 43.00 34.32 25.55
C VAL A 12 42.21 33.45 24.58
N GLU A 13 42.85 32.91 23.55
CA GLU A 13 42.22 32.01 22.59
C GLU A 13 41.71 30.73 23.28
N GLN A 14 42.54 30.09 24.12
CA GLN A 14 42.14 28.93 24.92
C GLN A 14 40.96 29.23 25.86
N MET A 15 40.98 30.38 26.54
CA MET A 15 39.87 30.77 27.42
C MET A 15 38.56 31.01 26.65
N VAL A 16 38.63 31.54 25.43
CA VAL A 16 37.46 31.75 24.58
C VAL A 16 36.91 30.43 24.06
N GLU A 17 37.79 29.48 23.69
CA GLU A 17 37.38 28.15 23.25
C GLU A 17 36.64 27.39 24.38
N GLU A 18 37.18 27.39 25.60
CA GLU A 18 36.54 26.76 26.76
C GLU A 18 35.17 27.40 27.06
N GLU A 19 35.05 28.73 27.01
CA GLU A 19 33.77 29.43 27.25
C GLU A 19 32.73 29.13 26.16
N VAL A 20 33.16 28.94 24.91
CA VAL A 20 32.26 28.59 23.80
C VAL A 20 31.80 27.14 23.94
N GLU A 21 32.68 26.21 24.30
CA GLU A 21 32.34 24.80 24.51
C GLU A 21 31.30 24.65 25.64
N GLU A 22 31.51 25.31 26.78
CA GLU A 22 30.57 25.28 27.90
C GLU A 22 29.18 25.84 27.52
N LYS A 23 29.13 26.92 26.72
CA LYS A 23 27.86 27.48 26.24
C LYS A 23 27.15 26.57 25.25
N VAL A 24 27.89 25.85 24.39
CA VAL A 24 27.30 24.91 23.44
C VAL A 24 26.73 23.70 24.18
N GLU A 25 27.42 23.19 25.20
CA GLU A 25 26.89 22.11 26.04
C GLU A 25 25.59 22.51 26.73
N GLN A 26 25.54 23.71 27.35
CA GLN A 26 24.33 24.23 27.99
C GLN A 26 23.16 24.37 27.00
N MET A 27 23.40 24.90 25.80
CA MET A 27 22.35 25.02 24.77
C MET A 27 21.82 23.67 24.31
N VAL A 28 22.67 22.65 24.20
CA VAL A 28 22.27 21.30 23.80
C VAL A 28 21.44 20.64 24.89
N GLU A 29 21.80 20.81 26.17
CA GLU A 29 21.03 20.28 27.30
C GLU A 29 19.62 20.88 27.36
N GLU A 30 19.50 22.21 27.22
CA GLU A 30 18.19 22.90 27.18
C GLU A 30 17.32 22.42 25.99
N GLU A 31 17.90 22.25 24.80
CA GLU A 31 17.16 21.77 23.61
C GLU A 31 16.70 20.31 23.77
N VAL A 32 17.49 19.47 24.46
CA VAL A 32 17.12 18.08 24.74
C VAL A 32 15.98 18.03 25.76
N GLU A 33 16.03 18.83 26.81
CA GLU A 33 14.96 18.91 27.82
C GLU A 33 13.63 19.36 27.20
N GLU A 34 13.64 20.41 26.37
CA GLU A 34 12.44 20.89 25.67
C GLU A 34 11.84 19.80 24.75
N LYS A 35 12.69 19.05 24.03
CA LYS A 35 12.22 17.95 23.17
C LYS A 35 11.65 16.78 23.97
N VAL A 36 12.20 16.47 25.14
CA VAL A 36 11.68 15.41 26.01
C VAL A 36 10.30 15.80 26.57
N GLU A 37 10.12 17.05 26.99
CA GLU A 37 8.82 17.56 27.43
C GLU A 37 7.78 17.52 26.30
N GLN A 38 8.15 17.97 25.09
CA GLN A 38 7.26 17.91 23.93
C GLN A 38 6.87 16.45 23.59
N MET A 39 7.79 15.50 23.68
CA MET A 39 7.50 14.08 23.44
C MET A 39 6.57 13.48 24.51
N ALA A 40 6.68 13.91 25.76
CA ALA A 40 5.79 13.48 26.83
C ALA A 40 4.34 13.95 26.59
N VAL A 41 4.15 15.19 26.13
CA VAL A 41 2.81 15.72 25.77
C VAL A 41 2.19 14.90 24.64
N VAL A 42 2.94 14.58 23.59
CA VAL A 42 2.43 13.78 22.47
C VAL A 42 1.95 12.39 22.92
N ASN A 43 2.71 11.71 23.78
CA ASN A 43 2.31 10.41 24.33
C ASN A 43 1.02 10.48 25.16
N THR A 44 0.80 11.56 25.93
CA THR A 44 -0.44 11.70 26.71
C THR A 44 -1.66 11.92 25.81
N VAL A 45 -1.52 12.68 24.71
CA VAL A 45 -2.61 12.89 23.75
C VAL A 45 -2.96 11.57 23.03
N GLU A 46 -1.96 10.76 22.68
CA GLU A 46 -2.19 9.48 22.02
C GLU A 46 -2.97 8.50 22.91
N LEU A 47 -2.70 8.48 24.22
CA LEU A 47 -3.46 7.65 25.18
C LEU A 47 -4.94 8.08 25.31
N VAL A 48 -5.23 9.38 25.35
CA VAL A 48 -6.61 9.89 25.45
C VAL A 48 -7.43 9.53 24.21
N VAL A 49 -6.83 9.62 23.02
CA VAL A 49 -7.51 9.26 21.76
C VAL A 49 -7.81 7.75 21.69
N VAL A 50 -6.95 6.90 22.26
CA VAL A 50 -7.19 5.45 22.30
C VAL A 50 -8.36 5.11 23.22
N GLU A 51 -8.48 5.75 24.39
CA GLU A 51 -9.60 5.49 25.30
C GLU A 51 -10.96 5.87 24.69
N GLU A 52 -11.07 7.06 24.07
CA GLU A 52 -12.32 7.49 23.43
C GLU A 52 -12.77 6.53 22.31
N VAL A 53 -11.84 6.09 21.45
CA VAL A 53 -12.16 5.15 20.35
C VAL A 53 -12.60 3.79 20.88
N THR A 54 -12.04 3.30 21.98
CA THR A 54 -12.46 2.01 22.55
C THR A 54 -13.90 2.03 23.09
N THR A 55 -14.35 3.17 23.62
CA THR A 55 -15.73 3.29 24.11
C THR A 55 -16.76 3.32 22.99
N GLU A 56 -16.45 3.94 21.85
CA GLU A 56 -17.35 3.95 20.70
C GLU A 56 -17.43 2.57 20.01
N VAL A 57 -16.32 1.83 19.93
CA VAL A 57 -16.32 0.48 19.33
C VAL A 57 -17.17 -0.50 20.15
N LEU A 58 -17.13 -0.42 21.48
CA LEU A 58 -17.95 -1.28 22.35
C LEU A 58 -19.45 -1.01 22.22
N ALA A 59 -19.86 0.23 21.94
CA ALA A 59 -21.27 0.57 21.72
C ALA A 59 -21.80 -0.02 20.39
N VAL A 60 -20.96 -0.03 19.35
CA VAL A 60 -21.35 -0.58 18.03
C VAL A 60 -21.46 -2.11 18.05
N GLU A 61 -20.63 -2.81 18.84
CA GLU A 61 -20.70 -4.28 18.93
C GLU A 61 -22.02 -4.77 19.55
N GLN A 62 -22.61 -4.03 20.50
CA GLN A 62 -23.90 -4.40 21.10
C GLN A 62 -25.07 -4.27 20.11
N GLU A 63 -25.05 -3.27 19.22
CA GLU A 63 -26.11 -3.10 18.22
C GLU A 63 -26.06 -4.16 17.11
N VAL A 64 -24.87 -4.68 16.78
CA VAL A 64 -24.72 -5.72 15.76
C VAL A 64 -25.27 -7.07 16.23
N THR A 65 -25.14 -7.40 17.53
CA THR A 65 -25.66 -8.65 18.08
C THR A 65 -27.19 -8.74 18.07
N GLU A 66 -27.89 -7.62 18.29
CA GLU A 66 -29.37 -7.62 18.28
C GLU A 66 -29.96 -7.77 16.86
N VAL A 67 -29.22 -7.37 15.83
CA VAL A 67 -29.67 -7.50 14.43
C VAL A 67 -29.47 -8.92 13.90
N GLU A 68 -28.39 -9.61 14.30
CA GLU A 68 -28.12 -10.97 13.84
C GLU A 68 -29.14 -12.00 14.38
N GLU A 69 -29.56 -11.89 15.64
CA GLU A 69 -30.57 -12.81 16.21
C GLU A 69 -31.93 -12.70 15.50
N LYS A 70 -32.30 -11.48 15.07
CA LYS A 70 -33.58 -11.25 14.38
C LYS A 70 -33.62 -11.79 12.95
N THR A 71 -32.45 -11.97 12.32
CA THR A 71 -32.36 -12.52 10.96
C THR A 71 -32.22 -14.04 10.92
N PHE A 72 -31.91 -14.69 12.05
CA PHE A 72 -31.74 -16.15 12.09
C PHE A 72 -33.06 -16.91 12.23
N GLU A 73 -34.07 -16.35 12.92
CA GLU A 73 -35.39 -16.99 13.04
C GLU A 73 -36.21 -16.97 11.73
N GLU A 74 -36.03 -15.97 10.86
CA GLU A 74 -36.82 -15.87 9.62
C GLU A 74 -36.32 -16.80 8.48
N VAL A 75 -35.12 -17.37 8.59
CA VAL A 75 -34.51 -18.16 7.48
C VAL A 75 -34.71 -19.67 7.66
N MET A 76 -35.13 -20.14 8.84
CA MET A 76 -35.32 -21.58 9.08
C MET A 76 -36.66 -22.15 8.57
N ASP A 77 -37.61 -21.32 8.16
CA ASP A 77 -38.92 -21.78 7.67
C ASP A 77 -38.99 -21.97 6.13
N GLU A 78 -37.97 -21.58 5.37
CA GLU A 78 -37.97 -21.69 3.89
C GLU A 78 -37.14 -22.86 3.32
N GLU A 79 -36.31 -23.54 4.11
CA GLU A 79 -35.37 -24.57 3.59
C GLU A 79 -35.96 -26.00 3.52
N GLU A 80 -37.17 -26.25 4.03
CA GLU A 80 -37.80 -27.59 3.96
C GLU A 80 -38.45 -27.93 2.60
N VAL A 81 -38.46 -27.00 1.63
CA VAL A 81 -39.19 -27.19 0.35
C VAL A 81 -38.30 -27.68 -0.81
N GLU A 82 -36.97 -27.63 -0.73
CA GLU A 82 -36.08 -27.99 -1.86
C GLU A 82 -35.45 -29.39 -1.84
N LEU A 83 -35.63 -30.19 -0.77
CA LEU A 83 -35.01 -31.51 -0.65
C LEU A 83 -35.71 -32.67 -1.39
N ALA A 84 -36.76 -32.41 -2.17
CA ALA A 84 -37.51 -33.44 -2.89
C ALA A 84 -37.17 -33.59 -4.39
N PHE A 85 -36.18 -32.87 -4.93
CA PHE A 85 -35.96 -32.80 -6.39
C PHE A 85 -34.68 -33.50 -6.92
N LEU A 86 -33.95 -34.27 -6.10
CA LEU A 86 -32.67 -34.89 -6.49
C LEU A 86 -32.65 -36.43 -6.56
N ASP A 87 -33.79 -37.12 -6.42
CA ASP A 87 -33.81 -38.59 -6.46
C ASP A 87 -33.98 -39.20 -7.88
N ASP A 88 -34.14 -38.40 -8.94
CA ASP A 88 -34.40 -38.91 -10.30
C ASP A 88 -33.17 -38.99 -11.24
N ILE A 89 -31.94 -38.71 -10.77
CA ILE A 89 -30.73 -38.71 -11.63
C ILE A 89 -29.81 -39.93 -11.39
N VAL A 90 -30.11 -40.81 -10.42
CA VAL A 90 -29.24 -41.95 -10.07
C VAL A 90 -29.76 -43.28 -10.61
N THR A 91 -29.99 -43.39 -11.93
CA THR A 91 -30.07 -44.71 -12.60
C THR A 91 -29.67 -44.63 -14.07
N ALA A 92 -28.38 -44.43 -14.34
CA ALA A 92 -27.77 -44.78 -15.62
C ALA A 92 -26.28 -45.11 -15.43
N ALA A 93 -26.01 -46.19 -14.69
CA ALA A 93 -24.68 -46.77 -14.62
C ALA A 93 -24.32 -47.40 -15.98
N THR A 94 -23.26 -46.89 -16.60
CA THR A 94 -22.50 -47.63 -17.62
C THR A 94 -21.07 -47.82 -17.12
N PRO A 95 -20.39 -48.92 -17.49
CA PRO A 95 -19.16 -49.35 -16.84
C PRO A 95 -17.94 -48.63 -17.43
N ILE A 96 -17.35 -47.72 -16.67
CA ILE A 96 -16.08 -47.03 -16.99
C ILE A 96 -14.98 -47.64 -16.11
N GLU A 97 -14.54 -48.86 -16.42
CA GLU A 97 -13.39 -49.50 -15.73
C GLU A 97 -12.28 -49.95 -16.69
N LYS A 98 -12.18 -49.39 -17.90
CA LYS A 98 -11.11 -49.78 -18.86
C LYS A 98 -10.35 -48.64 -19.55
N ALA A 99 -10.28 -47.45 -18.94
CA ALA A 99 -9.51 -46.33 -19.49
C ALA A 99 -8.43 -45.75 -18.55
N LEU A 100 -8.15 -46.41 -17.42
CA LEU A 100 -6.96 -46.16 -16.59
C LEU A 100 -5.92 -47.23 -16.93
N ASP A 101 -5.10 -47.02 -17.97
CA ASP A 101 -3.76 -47.66 -18.10
C ASP A 101 -2.95 -47.24 -19.35
N LEU A 102 -3.24 -46.09 -19.97
CA LEU A 102 -2.53 -45.64 -21.19
C LEU A 102 -1.81 -44.30 -21.08
N PHE A 103 -1.66 -43.71 -19.90
CA PHE A 103 -0.97 -42.41 -19.73
C PHE A 103 0.21 -42.49 -18.76
N ALA A 104 1.14 -43.40 -19.04
CA ALA A 104 2.45 -43.43 -18.41
C ALA A 104 3.56 -43.56 -19.46
N GLN A 105 3.81 -42.50 -20.22
CA GLN A 105 5.13 -42.21 -20.77
C GLN A 105 5.40 -40.69 -20.75
N PRO A 106 6.62 -40.25 -20.41
CA PRO A 106 7.00 -38.84 -20.41
C PRO A 106 7.52 -38.45 -21.80
N ASP A 107 6.72 -37.73 -22.58
CA ASP A 107 7.16 -37.11 -23.82
C ASP A 107 7.53 -35.64 -23.57
N GLU A 108 8.83 -35.40 -23.50
CA GLU A 108 9.39 -34.06 -23.62
C GLU A 108 9.09 -33.52 -25.02
N GLY A 109 8.03 -32.73 -25.16
CA GLY A 109 7.86 -31.85 -26.31
C GLY A 109 6.55 -31.97 -27.07
N MET A 110 5.42 -31.66 -26.45
CA MET A 110 4.24 -31.18 -27.18
C MET A 110 3.43 -30.23 -26.28
N SER A 111 3.75 -28.93 -26.37
CA SER A 111 2.94 -27.86 -25.79
C SER A 111 2.51 -26.87 -26.85
N GLU A 112 1.99 -27.38 -27.96
CA GLU A 112 1.27 -26.58 -28.93
C GLU A 112 -0.02 -27.33 -29.29
N ILE A 113 -1.11 -26.58 -29.53
CA ILE A 113 -2.47 -27.07 -29.88
C ILE A 113 -3.45 -27.23 -28.70
N ILE A 114 -3.56 -26.23 -27.82
CA ILE A 114 -4.87 -25.65 -27.41
C ILE A 114 -4.62 -24.14 -27.21
N GLY A 115 -4.84 -23.35 -28.26
CA GLY A 115 -4.38 -21.96 -28.44
C GLY A 115 -5.04 -20.88 -27.56
N GLY A 116 -5.33 -21.15 -26.29
CA GLY A 116 -5.61 -20.12 -25.30
C GLY A 116 -4.30 -19.61 -24.71
N LYS A 117 -3.76 -18.48 -25.19
CA LYS A 117 -2.53 -17.88 -24.63
C LYS A 117 -2.70 -17.67 -23.12
N CYS A 118 -2.15 -18.57 -22.30
CA CYS A 118 -2.07 -18.44 -20.84
C CYS A 118 -1.26 -17.17 -20.53
N LYS A 119 -1.97 -16.06 -20.29
CA LYS A 119 -1.36 -14.76 -20.02
C LYS A 119 -0.48 -14.90 -18.80
N LYS A 120 0.85 -14.82 -18.98
CA LYS A 120 1.81 -14.83 -17.87
C LYS A 120 1.41 -13.77 -16.84
N LYS A 121 1.15 -14.22 -15.61
CA LYS A 121 0.84 -13.34 -14.47
C LYS A 121 2.05 -12.41 -14.24
N PRO A 122 1.82 -11.12 -13.91
CA PRO A 122 2.90 -10.16 -13.73
C PRO A 122 3.81 -10.57 -12.57
N GLN A 123 5.06 -10.13 -12.62
CA GLN A 123 5.97 -10.21 -11.48
C GLN A 123 5.52 -9.27 -10.38
N ARG A 124 5.70 -9.67 -9.13
CA ARG A 124 5.28 -8.90 -7.95
C ARG A 124 6.33 -8.97 -6.86
N PRO A 125 6.70 -7.85 -6.23
CA PRO A 125 7.63 -7.85 -5.11
C PRO A 125 7.02 -8.53 -3.90
N CYS A 126 7.86 -9.19 -3.10
CA CYS A 126 7.48 -9.68 -1.79
C CYS A 126 7.47 -8.51 -0.78
N PRO A 127 6.42 -8.36 0.06
CA PRO A 127 6.37 -7.30 1.07
C PRO A 127 7.48 -7.43 2.13
N PHE A 128 7.93 -8.65 2.43
CA PHE A 128 8.87 -8.91 3.52
C PHE A 128 10.35 -8.89 3.10
N CYS A 129 10.67 -9.32 1.88
CA CYS A 129 12.06 -9.37 1.39
C CYS A 129 12.32 -8.60 0.11
N GLY A 130 11.32 -7.94 -0.46
CA GLY A 130 11.45 -7.15 -1.70
C GLY A 130 11.72 -7.97 -2.97
N THR A 131 11.99 -9.28 -2.87
CA THR A 131 12.30 -10.12 -4.03
C THR A 131 11.13 -10.16 -5.01
N SER A 132 11.40 -9.95 -6.29
CA SER A 132 10.40 -10.01 -7.37
C SER A 132 10.03 -11.46 -7.71
N ILE A 133 8.74 -11.79 -7.60
CA ILE A 133 8.20 -13.15 -7.75
C ILE A 133 7.25 -13.23 -8.93
N GLY A 134 7.57 -14.09 -9.90
CA GLY A 134 6.75 -14.33 -11.08
C GLY A 134 5.65 -15.39 -10.88
N GLY A 135 4.70 -15.42 -11.83
CA GLY A 135 3.79 -16.56 -12.01
C GLY A 135 2.72 -16.74 -10.93
N GLY A 136 2.47 -15.73 -10.09
CA GLY A 136 1.47 -15.82 -9.02
C GLY A 136 1.88 -16.70 -7.83
N LYS A 137 3.19 -17.00 -7.69
CA LYS A 137 3.73 -17.82 -6.60
C LYS A 137 4.01 -17.05 -5.31
N LEU A 138 3.50 -15.82 -5.18
CA LEU A 138 3.75 -14.93 -4.04
C LEU A 138 3.26 -15.53 -2.71
N LYS A 139 2.04 -16.09 -2.66
CA LYS A 139 1.52 -16.76 -1.44
C LYS A 139 2.47 -17.88 -1.01
N ARG A 140 2.81 -18.79 -1.93
CA ARG A 140 3.74 -19.91 -1.68
C ARG A 140 5.12 -19.45 -1.20
N HIS A 141 5.60 -18.32 -1.69
CA HIS A 141 6.87 -17.76 -1.23
C HIS A 141 6.76 -17.24 0.19
N ILE A 142 5.74 -16.44 0.50
CA ILE A 142 5.53 -15.89 1.85
C ILE A 142 5.39 -17.03 2.86
N THR A 143 4.57 -18.05 2.56
CA THR A 143 4.35 -19.17 3.48
C THR A 143 5.57 -20.07 3.68
N ARG A 144 6.54 -20.05 2.77
CA ARG A 144 7.77 -20.87 2.87
C ARG A 144 8.95 -20.11 3.45
N LYS A 145 9.22 -18.90 2.92
CA LYS A 145 10.40 -18.10 3.30
C LYS A 145 10.14 -17.22 4.52
N HIS A 146 8.89 -16.85 4.78
CA HIS A 146 8.49 -15.94 5.85
C HIS A 146 7.55 -16.61 6.86
N ARG A 147 7.63 -17.94 6.99
CA ARG A 147 6.78 -18.72 7.90
C ARG A 147 6.93 -18.29 9.36
N ASP A 148 8.13 -17.86 9.76
CA ASP A 148 8.43 -17.59 11.16
C ASP A 148 7.97 -16.20 11.64
N ARG A 149 7.60 -15.30 10.72
CA ARG A 149 7.06 -13.98 11.02
C ARG A 149 5.70 -14.09 11.70
N THR A 150 5.48 -13.32 12.77
CA THR A 150 4.23 -13.29 13.55
C THR A 150 3.01 -13.00 12.68
N GLU A 151 3.06 -11.93 11.89
CA GLU A 151 2.00 -11.52 10.95
C GLU A 151 1.61 -12.64 9.96
N VAL A 152 2.58 -13.46 9.53
CA VAL A 152 2.33 -14.59 8.61
C VAL A 152 1.72 -15.78 9.34
N LYS A 153 2.12 -16.04 10.58
CA LYS A 153 1.51 -17.09 11.42
C LYS A 153 0.06 -16.75 11.75
N GLU A 154 -0.19 -15.52 12.19
CA GLU A 154 -1.53 -15.00 12.48
C GLU A 154 -2.43 -15.13 11.25
N ALA A 155 -1.98 -14.61 10.09
CA ALA A 155 -2.77 -14.70 8.87
C ALA A 155 -3.05 -16.15 8.46
N LEU A 156 -2.11 -17.08 8.66
CA LEU A 156 -2.30 -18.50 8.34
C LEU A 156 -3.27 -19.23 9.29
N GLY A 157 -3.47 -18.70 10.51
CA GLY A 157 -4.46 -19.22 11.45
C GLY A 157 -5.91 -18.83 11.12
N LEU A 158 -6.11 -17.81 10.30
CA LEU A 158 -7.43 -17.31 9.91
C LEU A 158 -8.13 -18.22 8.89
N SER A 159 -9.43 -17.97 8.66
CA SER A 159 -10.20 -18.65 7.63
C SER A 159 -9.63 -18.42 6.22
N SER A 160 -9.94 -19.32 5.27
CA SER A 160 -9.45 -19.20 3.88
C SER A 160 -9.81 -17.85 3.22
N LYS A 161 -10.99 -17.31 3.54
CA LYS A 161 -11.48 -16.03 3.02
C LYS A 161 -10.67 -14.85 3.58
N GLU A 162 -10.39 -14.87 4.87
CA GLU A 162 -9.60 -13.83 5.54
C GLU A 162 -8.13 -13.90 5.16
N GLN A 163 -7.56 -15.11 5.09
CA GLN A 163 -6.24 -15.33 4.49
C GLN A 163 -6.14 -14.64 3.12
N ALA A 164 -7.13 -14.87 2.24
CA ALA A 164 -7.13 -14.27 0.91
C ALA A 164 -7.14 -12.72 0.97
N LYS A 165 -7.84 -12.12 1.95
CA LYS A 165 -7.83 -10.67 2.19
C LYS A 165 -6.43 -10.20 2.62
N HIS A 166 -5.81 -10.81 3.63
CA HIS A 166 -4.46 -10.47 4.10
C HIS A 166 -3.42 -10.59 2.98
N PHE A 167 -3.40 -11.71 2.24
CA PHE A 167 -2.49 -11.90 1.11
C PHE A 167 -2.77 -10.95 -0.07
N ALA A 168 -3.98 -10.41 -0.20
CA ALA A 168 -4.30 -9.37 -1.17
C ALA A 168 -3.79 -8.01 -0.71
N GLN A 169 -3.95 -7.68 0.57
CA GLN A 169 -3.47 -6.45 1.19
C GLN A 169 -1.94 -6.32 1.10
N TRP A 170 -1.21 -7.31 1.61
CA TRP A 170 0.24 -7.41 1.54
C TRP A 170 0.80 -7.26 0.12
N ARG A 171 0.08 -7.79 -0.85
CA ARG A 171 0.43 -7.64 -2.26
C ARG A 171 0.21 -6.22 -2.75
N SER A 172 -0.92 -5.58 -2.42
CA SER A 172 -1.14 -4.18 -2.79
C SER A 172 -0.13 -3.24 -2.13
N GLU A 173 0.24 -3.48 -0.88
CA GLU A 173 1.26 -2.72 -0.15
C GLU A 173 2.64 -2.89 -0.77
N ALA A 174 3.05 -4.11 -1.10
CA ALA A 174 4.34 -4.35 -1.76
C ALA A 174 4.42 -3.66 -3.14
N ILE A 175 3.33 -3.69 -3.90
CA ILE A 175 3.24 -2.98 -5.19
C ILE A 175 3.30 -1.47 -4.97
N TYR A 176 2.61 -0.96 -3.95
CA TYR A 176 2.62 0.45 -3.61
C TYR A 176 4.02 0.94 -3.25
N ASN A 177 4.69 0.26 -2.31
CA ASN A 177 6.04 0.60 -1.87
C ASN A 177 7.04 0.56 -3.02
N HIS A 178 6.95 -0.43 -3.91
CA HIS A 178 7.79 -0.49 -5.10
C HIS A 178 7.52 0.69 -6.05
N ASN A 179 6.25 0.98 -6.35
CA ASN A 179 5.90 2.06 -7.26
C ASN A 179 6.29 3.44 -6.72
N ILE A 180 6.15 3.68 -5.42
CA ILE A 180 6.60 4.93 -4.80
C ILE A 180 8.11 5.09 -4.94
N LYS A 181 8.88 4.02 -4.69
CA LYS A 181 10.34 4.03 -4.91
C LYS A 181 10.71 4.26 -6.38
N GLU A 182 9.97 3.67 -7.31
CA GLU A 182 10.17 3.89 -8.74
C GLU A 182 9.86 5.33 -9.14
N ILE A 183 8.79 5.93 -8.61
CA ILE A 183 8.43 7.34 -8.85
C ILE A 183 9.50 8.27 -8.29
N SER A 184 10.08 7.97 -7.12
CA SER A 184 11.14 8.80 -6.53
C SER A 184 12.47 8.69 -7.27
N THR A 185 12.73 7.55 -7.92
CA THR A 185 14.05 7.27 -8.55
C THR A 185 14.05 7.59 -10.05
N THR A 186 12.95 7.28 -10.73
CA THR A 186 12.82 7.39 -12.19
C THR A 186 11.84 8.50 -12.52
N ALA A 187 12.23 9.42 -13.41
CA ALA A 187 11.39 10.54 -13.87
C ALA A 187 10.17 10.14 -14.73
N GLY A 188 9.67 8.89 -14.66
CA GLY A 188 8.58 8.45 -15.54
C GLY A 188 7.82 7.19 -15.12
N PRO A 189 6.53 7.06 -15.52
CA PRO A 189 5.62 5.99 -15.09
C PRO A 189 5.77 4.66 -15.87
N SER A 190 6.85 4.48 -16.64
CA SER A 190 7.01 3.35 -17.57
C SER A 190 7.09 1.98 -16.87
N ASN A 191 7.60 1.94 -15.64
CA ASN A 191 7.89 0.70 -14.92
C ASN A 191 6.94 0.40 -13.75
N LEU A 192 5.88 1.20 -13.57
CA LEU A 192 4.98 1.02 -12.43
C LEU A 192 4.19 -0.29 -12.51
N LEU A 193 4.25 -1.07 -11.44
CA LEU A 193 3.55 -2.34 -11.30
C LEU A 193 2.06 -2.14 -11.03
N ARG A 194 1.27 -3.11 -11.48
CA ARG A 194 -0.18 -3.17 -11.25
C ARG A 194 -0.56 -4.51 -10.67
N GLU A 195 -1.67 -4.54 -9.94
CA GLU A 195 -2.21 -5.82 -9.48
C GLU A 195 -2.63 -6.70 -10.66
N ARG A 196 -3.28 -6.13 -11.68
CA ARG A 196 -3.66 -6.83 -12.91
C ARG A 196 -2.90 -6.26 -14.10
N ARG A 197 -2.40 -7.15 -14.97
CA ARG A 197 -1.75 -6.73 -16.22
C ARG A 197 -2.78 -6.04 -17.11
N GLY A 198 -2.58 -4.76 -17.37
CA GLY A 198 -3.40 -3.96 -18.29
C GLY A 198 -2.77 -3.86 -19.66
N ARG A 199 -3.59 -3.51 -20.67
CA ARG A 199 -3.10 -3.13 -22.01
C ARG A 199 -2.72 -1.64 -22.09
N SER A 200 -3.39 -0.79 -21.31
CA SER A 200 -3.09 0.65 -21.27
C SER A 200 -1.79 0.92 -20.54
N LYS A 201 -1.07 1.98 -20.90
CA LYS A 201 0.05 2.51 -20.09
C LYS A 201 -0.44 3.45 -18.98
N ASP A 202 -1.65 3.98 -19.10
CA ASP A 202 -2.24 4.87 -18.10
C ASP A 202 -2.53 4.15 -16.78
N ILE A 203 -1.82 4.59 -15.74
CA ILE A 203 -1.96 4.14 -14.35
C ILE A 203 -2.43 5.31 -13.53
N ARG A 204 -3.41 5.05 -12.67
CA ARG A 204 -3.84 5.98 -11.62
C ARG A 204 -3.74 5.30 -10.27
N MET A 205 -3.25 6.04 -9.29
CA MET A 205 -3.26 5.60 -7.90
C MET A 205 -4.58 6.03 -7.26
N CYS A 206 -5.22 5.12 -6.53
CA CYS A 206 -6.25 5.51 -5.57
C CYS A 206 -5.59 5.86 -4.26
N SER A 207 -5.83 7.06 -3.77
CA SER A 207 -5.36 7.58 -2.48
C SER A 207 -5.99 6.87 -1.28
N GLY A 208 -7.28 6.50 -1.34
CA GLY A 208 -7.96 5.86 -0.23
C GLY A 208 -7.43 4.47 0.08
N CYS A 209 -7.25 3.63 -0.93
CA CYS A 209 -6.77 2.25 -0.75
C CYS A 209 -5.34 1.99 -1.26
N LYS A 210 -4.62 3.05 -1.69
CA LYS A 210 -3.24 2.98 -2.20
C LYS A 210 -3.03 2.01 -3.38
N ARG A 211 -4.09 1.67 -4.12
CA ARG A 211 -4.02 0.73 -5.26
C ARG A 211 -3.73 1.44 -6.58
N PHE A 212 -2.84 0.85 -7.37
CA PHE A 212 -2.54 1.27 -8.75
C PHE A 212 -3.46 0.56 -9.74
N LEU A 213 -4.28 1.34 -10.45
CA LEU A 213 -5.34 0.88 -11.33
C LEU A 213 -5.16 1.43 -12.74
N SER A 214 -5.68 0.71 -13.74
CA SER A 214 -5.83 1.29 -15.08
C SER A 214 -6.84 2.45 -15.05
N SER A 215 -6.68 3.44 -15.92
CA SER A 215 -7.63 4.57 -16.03
C SER A 215 -9.11 4.12 -16.10
N LYS A 216 -9.43 3.12 -16.94
CA LYS A 216 -10.79 2.54 -17.03
C LYS A 216 -11.26 1.90 -15.72
N GLY A 217 -10.38 1.18 -15.03
CA GLY A 217 -10.69 0.52 -13.75
C GLY A 217 -10.82 1.51 -12.59
N TYR A 218 -10.10 2.63 -12.64
CA TYR A 218 -10.12 3.66 -11.62
C TYR A 218 -11.51 4.29 -11.47
N HIS A 219 -12.20 4.59 -12.57
CA HIS A 219 -13.55 5.19 -12.50
C HIS A 219 -14.56 4.28 -11.79
N LYS A 220 -14.49 2.97 -12.02
CA LYS A 220 -15.37 2.00 -11.35
C LYS A 220 -15.01 1.84 -9.88
N HIS A 221 -13.70 1.76 -9.60
CA HIS A 221 -13.17 1.64 -8.26
C HIS A 221 -13.49 2.85 -7.37
N ARG A 222 -13.38 4.08 -7.88
CA ARG A 222 -13.67 5.30 -7.13
C ARG A 222 -15.09 5.32 -6.55
N ARG A 223 -16.05 4.68 -7.24
CA ARG A 223 -17.44 4.61 -6.78
C ARG A 223 -17.62 3.68 -5.58
N THR A 224 -16.76 2.67 -5.44
CA THR A 224 -16.88 1.64 -4.39
C THR A 224 -15.86 1.79 -3.27
N CYS A 225 -14.75 2.49 -3.52
CA CYS A 225 -13.68 2.69 -2.54
C CYS A 225 -13.97 3.83 -1.53
N GLY A 226 -15.09 4.52 -1.70
CA GLY A 226 -15.40 5.76 -0.97
C GLY A 226 -14.69 6.99 -1.56
N PRO A 227 -15.13 8.21 -1.20
CA PRO A 227 -14.59 9.47 -1.69
C PRO A 227 -13.27 9.86 -1.03
N SER A 228 -12.30 8.95 -0.90
CA SER A 228 -10.94 9.29 -0.46
C SER A 228 -10.05 9.43 -1.70
N ALA A 229 -10.29 10.51 -2.44
CA ALA A 229 -9.47 10.95 -3.58
C ALA A 229 -8.54 12.10 -3.15
N ASP A 230 -7.47 11.82 -2.40
CA ASP A 230 -6.33 12.72 -2.39
C ASP A 230 -5.77 12.76 -3.82
N ALA A 231 -5.71 13.95 -4.38
CA ALA A 231 -4.79 14.21 -5.47
C ALA A 231 -3.39 13.74 -5.04
N LEU A 232 -2.58 13.25 -5.99
CA LEU A 232 -1.16 13.00 -5.73
C LEU A 232 -0.60 14.22 -4.99
N LYS A 233 -0.26 14.04 -3.70
CA LYS A 233 0.11 15.15 -2.82
C LYS A 233 1.24 15.94 -3.49
N PRO A 234 1.16 17.30 -3.55
CA PRO A 234 2.13 18.13 -4.25
C PRO A 234 3.60 17.90 -3.88
N TRP A 235 3.89 17.36 -2.69
CA TRP A 235 5.27 16.98 -2.32
C TRP A 235 5.86 15.86 -3.20
N MET A 236 5.05 15.05 -3.88
CA MET A 236 5.54 14.12 -4.91
C MET A 236 5.99 14.83 -6.20
N LEU A 237 5.77 16.14 -6.31
CA LEU A 237 6.33 17.02 -7.32
C LEU A 237 7.49 17.87 -6.78
N CYS A 238 7.81 17.81 -5.48
CA CYS A 238 9.00 18.46 -4.92
C CYS A 238 10.24 17.74 -5.45
N GLY A 239 10.82 18.27 -6.52
CA GLY A 239 11.93 17.67 -7.26
C GLY A 239 11.70 17.60 -8.76
N ALA A 240 10.50 17.92 -9.26
CA ALA A 240 10.31 18.21 -10.67
C ALA A 240 11.09 19.49 -11.01
N PRO A 241 11.93 19.49 -12.06
CA PRO A 241 12.60 20.71 -12.50
C PRO A 241 11.51 21.73 -12.84
N ALA A 242 11.52 22.87 -12.16
CA ALA A 242 10.69 24.02 -12.47
C ALA A 242 11.23 24.73 -13.73
N ASP A 243 11.41 23.96 -14.80
CA ASP A 243 11.83 24.48 -16.09
C ASP A 243 10.65 25.23 -16.73
N GLU A 244 10.92 26.33 -17.43
CA GLU A 244 9.85 27.14 -18.04
C GLU A 244 8.96 26.31 -18.97
N ASP A 245 9.56 25.34 -19.65
CA ASP A 245 8.87 24.40 -20.54
C ASP A 245 7.93 23.46 -19.79
N PHE A 246 8.32 23.01 -18.59
CA PHE A 246 7.47 22.18 -17.72
C PHE A 246 6.26 22.98 -17.24
N THR A 247 6.47 24.22 -16.79
CA THR A 247 5.41 25.14 -16.37
C THR A 247 4.44 25.41 -17.51
N ARG A 248 4.93 25.70 -18.72
CA ARG A 248 4.07 25.87 -19.92
C ARG A 248 3.28 24.60 -20.27
N GLN A 249 3.89 23.43 -20.14
CA GLN A 249 3.24 22.16 -20.44
C GLN A 249 2.15 21.80 -19.40
N ILE A 250 2.31 22.22 -18.15
CA ILE A 250 1.27 22.08 -17.12
C ILE A 250 0.15 23.09 -17.33
N LEU A 251 0.49 24.38 -17.50
CA LEU A 251 -0.48 25.47 -17.66
C LEU A 251 -1.34 25.33 -18.92
N SER A 252 -0.82 24.71 -19.97
CA SER A 252 -1.59 24.39 -21.20
C SER A 252 -2.63 23.28 -21.02
N LYS A 253 -2.54 22.46 -19.96
CA LYS A 253 -3.54 21.40 -19.68
C LYS A 253 -4.77 21.89 -18.92
N PHE A 254 -4.74 23.12 -18.38
CA PHE A 254 -5.90 23.71 -17.74
C PHE A 254 -6.96 24.12 -18.78
N ARG A 255 -8.23 23.86 -18.48
CA ARG A 255 -9.37 24.28 -19.32
C ARG A 255 -9.44 25.81 -19.43
N ASP A 256 -9.99 26.32 -20.53
CA ASP A 256 -10.18 27.76 -20.78
C ASP A 256 -11.31 28.42 -19.96
N GLY A 257 -11.54 27.92 -18.75
CA GLY A 257 -12.45 28.53 -17.79
C GLY A 257 -11.79 29.64 -16.98
N GLU A 258 -12.57 30.24 -16.09
CA GLU A 258 -12.10 31.24 -15.12
C GLU A 258 -10.93 30.73 -14.28
N CYS A 259 -11.05 29.53 -13.68
CA CYS A 259 -9.96 28.92 -12.91
C CYS A 259 -8.69 28.71 -13.73
N GLY A 260 -8.81 28.31 -15.01
CA GLY A 260 -7.65 28.11 -15.87
C GLY A 260 -6.98 29.41 -16.29
N ARG A 261 -7.75 30.51 -16.43
CA ARG A 261 -7.19 31.85 -16.62
C ARG A 261 -6.42 32.30 -15.39
N ILE A 262 -7.01 32.16 -14.20
CA ILE A 262 -6.38 32.51 -12.92
C ILE A 262 -5.04 31.77 -12.77
N CYS A 263 -5.02 30.44 -12.95
CA CYS A 263 -3.79 29.66 -12.84
C CYS A 263 -2.72 30.05 -13.88
N ARG A 264 -3.10 30.56 -15.05
CA ARG A 264 -2.17 31.03 -16.10
C ARG A 264 -1.65 32.44 -15.88
N SER A 265 -2.36 33.25 -15.11
CA SER A 265 -2.01 34.65 -14.84
C SER A 265 -1.43 34.89 -13.45
N ASP A 266 -1.48 33.90 -12.56
CA ASP A 266 -1.02 34.04 -11.18
C ASP A 266 0.52 34.21 -11.12
N PRO A 267 1.02 35.36 -10.61
CA PRO A 267 2.45 35.62 -10.48
C PRO A 267 3.19 34.63 -9.57
N LEU A 268 2.48 33.93 -8.68
CA LEU A 268 3.07 32.91 -7.81
C LEU A 268 3.35 31.59 -8.54
N VAL A 269 2.64 31.34 -9.65
CA VAL A 269 2.76 30.12 -10.46
C VAL A 269 3.77 30.29 -11.60
N LEU A 270 4.02 31.54 -12.02
CA LEU A 270 4.92 31.90 -13.13
C LEU A 270 6.36 32.24 -12.69
N LYS A 271 6.67 32.08 -11.40
CA LYS A 271 8.00 32.34 -10.82
C LYS A 271 8.96 31.17 -10.99
#